data_AF-A0A967KUV4-F1
#
_entry.id   AF-A0A967KUV4-F1
#
_cell.length_a   1.000
_cell.length_b   1.000
_cell.length_c   1.000
_cell.angle_alpha   90.00
_cell.angle_beta   90.00
_cell.angle_gamma   90.00
#
_symmetry.space_group_name_H-M   'P 1'
#
loop_
_entity.id
_entity.type
_entity.pdbx_description
1 polymer ?
#
loop_
_entity_poly.entity_id
_entity_poly.type
_entity_poly.pdbx_seq_one_letter_code
_entity_poly.pdbx_strand_id
1 'polypeptide(L)'
;MGQSVKEHLRLALRMMLKPLVRLLISQGVTHGDFSEAAKDVYVEAAIRHFDQSSKVNQSKVAILTGLTRKEVKNVIDRALRDEPGTKIFSRPSRVLAGWHSDPKFVGPYGVPLELPYEFAGSDGPSFTELVRTYSGDMAPRPMLKELIRVGAVVELENKTYKAVRRDFEPEALSPELVERLGKMGHYFFSTTAANIEKKEQGSGNFDRRVFTEDGLSRESLKAFDKYIKQRGQAFLEEIDNWFVAMEKADKGSSEKFDTGLCMIHYIVDPEEEMDLRDLLVERGLESSSSNGDK
;
A
#
# COMPACT_ATOMS: atom_id res chain seq x y z
N MET A 1 -1.78 -18.32 24.95
CA MET A 1 -0.82 -17.20 24.82
C MET A 1 -0.45 -16.90 23.36
N GLY A 2 0.00 -17.86 22.54
CA GLY A 2 0.37 -17.56 21.13
C GLY A 2 -0.77 -17.08 20.23
N GLN A 3 -2.01 -17.56 20.46
CA GLN A 3 -3.18 -17.15 19.68
C GLN A 3 -3.56 -15.68 19.93
N SER A 4 -3.43 -15.18 21.17
CA SER A 4 -3.69 -13.77 21.46
C SER A 4 -2.63 -12.87 20.84
N VAL A 5 -1.33 -13.22 20.89
CA VAL A 5 -0.28 -12.41 20.25
C VAL A 5 -0.50 -12.31 18.73
N LYS A 6 -0.84 -13.43 18.07
CA LYS A 6 -1.14 -13.44 16.63
C LYS A 6 -2.33 -12.55 16.28
N GLU A 7 -3.37 -12.54 17.11
CA GLU A 7 -4.54 -11.68 16.94
C GLU A 7 -4.19 -10.19 17.13
N HIS A 8 -3.42 -9.84 18.17
CA HIS A 8 -2.97 -8.45 18.38
C HIS A 8 -2.06 -7.97 17.24
N LEU A 9 -1.16 -8.82 16.75
CA LEU A 9 -0.34 -8.53 15.57
C LEU A 9 -1.20 -8.30 14.34
N ARG A 10 -2.24 -9.11 14.14
CA ARG A 10 -3.19 -8.92 13.03
C ARG A 10 -3.94 -7.59 13.14
N LEU A 11 -4.34 -7.18 14.34
CA LEU A 11 -4.99 -5.89 14.57
C LEU A 11 -4.04 -4.73 14.29
N ALA A 12 -2.82 -4.78 14.82
CA ALA A 12 -1.78 -3.78 14.55
C ALA A 12 -1.48 -3.68 13.04
N LEU A 13 -1.32 -4.82 12.36
CA LEU A 13 -1.12 -4.86 10.91
C LEU A 13 -2.27 -4.21 10.15
N ARG A 14 -3.53 -4.43 10.55
CA ARG A 14 -4.68 -3.77 9.93
C ARG A 14 -4.58 -2.25 10.09
N MET A 15 -4.25 -1.76 11.29
CA MET A 15 -4.10 -0.32 11.53
C MET A 15 -2.98 0.29 10.68
N MET A 16 -1.82 -0.37 10.61
CA MET A 16 -0.67 0.10 9.83
C MET A 16 -0.94 0.05 8.32
N LEU A 17 -1.64 -0.99 7.85
CA LEU A 17 -1.91 -1.19 6.42
C LEU A 17 -3.05 -0.31 5.89
N LYS A 18 -4.01 0.13 6.71
CA LYS A 18 -5.13 0.98 6.26
C LYS A 18 -4.69 2.21 5.43
N PRO A 19 -3.83 3.12 5.94
CA PRO A 19 -3.42 4.30 5.19
C PRO A 19 -2.54 3.94 3.98
N LEU A 20 -1.71 2.90 4.11
CA LEU A 20 -0.87 2.41 3.01
C LEU A 20 -1.74 1.84 1.88
N VAL A 21 -2.69 0.96 2.17
CA VAL A 21 -3.59 0.34 1.21
C VAL A 21 -4.47 1.39 0.53
N ARG A 22 -4.94 2.41 1.26
CA ARG A 22 -5.63 3.55 0.64
C ARG A 22 -4.74 4.23 -0.42
N LEU A 23 -3.48 4.49 -0.09
CA LEU A 23 -2.53 5.05 -1.04
C LEU A 23 -2.31 4.10 -2.23
N LEU A 24 -2.07 2.81 -1.98
CA LEU A 24 -1.88 1.81 -3.03
C LEU A 24 -3.08 1.77 -4.00
N ILE A 25 -4.30 1.74 -3.47
CA ILE A 25 -5.53 1.80 -4.28
C ILE A 25 -5.59 3.11 -5.07
N SER A 26 -5.28 4.24 -4.43
CA SER A 26 -5.25 5.54 -5.11
C SER A 26 -4.20 5.61 -6.23
N GLN A 27 -3.16 4.77 -6.14
CA GLN A 27 -2.07 4.61 -7.11
C GLN A 27 -2.27 3.42 -8.07
N GLY A 28 -3.46 2.82 -8.10
CA GLY A 28 -3.76 1.69 -9.00
C GLY A 28 -3.04 0.39 -8.66
N VAL A 29 -2.34 0.32 -7.53
CA VAL A 29 -1.66 -0.88 -7.04
C VAL A 29 -2.70 -1.83 -6.47
N THR A 30 -2.77 -3.03 -7.03
CA THR A 30 -3.76 -4.04 -6.68
C THR A 30 -3.32 -4.85 -5.47
N HIS A 31 -4.27 -5.61 -4.87
CA HIS A 31 -3.93 -6.62 -3.86
C HIS A 31 -2.91 -7.65 -4.39
N GLY A 32 -2.94 -7.97 -5.69
CA GLY A 32 -1.97 -8.89 -6.29
C GLY A 32 -0.55 -8.33 -6.22
N ASP A 33 -0.38 -7.06 -6.57
CA ASP A 33 0.91 -6.36 -6.54
C ASP A 33 1.45 -6.26 -5.11
N PHE A 34 0.58 -5.86 -4.17
CA PHE A 34 0.91 -5.85 -2.75
C PHE A 34 1.29 -7.24 -2.25
N SER A 35 0.56 -8.28 -2.64
CA SER A 35 0.83 -9.65 -2.23
C SER A 35 2.17 -10.15 -2.76
N GLU A 36 2.56 -9.79 -3.98
CA GLU A 36 3.88 -10.15 -4.51
C GLU A 36 5.00 -9.42 -3.76
N ALA A 37 4.86 -8.11 -3.52
CA ALA A 37 5.81 -7.36 -2.69
C ALA A 37 5.92 -7.94 -1.27
N ALA A 38 4.80 -8.35 -0.66
CA ALA A 38 4.79 -9.00 0.64
C ALA A 38 5.53 -10.35 0.60
N LYS A 39 5.31 -11.19 -0.43
CA LYS A 39 6.03 -12.47 -0.59
C LYS A 39 7.54 -12.25 -0.62
N ASP A 40 8.00 -11.18 -1.26
CA ASP A 40 9.42 -10.86 -1.36
C ASP A 40 10.02 -10.59 0.01
N VAL A 41 9.36 -9.73 0.78
CA VAL A 41 9.75 -9.41 2.15
C VAL A 41 9.70 -10.65 3.06
N TYR A 42 8.70 -11.52 2.92
CA TYR A 42 8.62 -12.76 3.70
C TYR A 42 9.79 -13.71 3.39
N VAL A 43 10.10 -13.92 2.10
CA VAL A 43 11.21 -14.77 1.67
C VAL A 43 12.55 -14.17 2.11
N GLU A 44 12.75 -12.87 1.92
CA GLU A 44 13.96 -12.17 2.36
C GLU A 44 14.15 -12.30 3.88
N ALA A 45 13.13 -11.99 4.68
CA ALA A 45 13.21 -12.06 6.13
C ALA A 45 13.48 -13.49 6.63
N ALA A 46 12.83 -14.49 6.02
CA ALA A 46 13.06 -15.90 6.34
C ALA A 46 14.51 -16.33 6.07
N ILE A 47 15.09 -15.90 4.94
CA ILE A 47 16.49 -16.18 4.60
C ILE A 47 17.42 -15.42 5.54
N ARG A 48 17.24 -14.11 5.69
CA ARG A 48 18.14 -13.21 6.42
C ARG A 48 18.22 -13.52 7.92
N HIS A 49 17.09 -13.86 8.55
CA HIS A 49 17.01 -13.97 10.01
C HIS A 49 16.81 -15.40 10.53
N PHE A 50 16.34 -16.33 9.69
CA PHE A 50 15.95 -17.67 10.15
C PHE A 50 16.63 -18.82 9.38
N ASP A 51 17.31 -18.54 8.27
CA ASP A 51 18.12 -19.52 7.55
C ASP A 51 19.62 -19.35 7.84
N GLN A 52 20.17 -20.23 8.67
CA GLN A 52 21.58 -20.26 9.03
C GLN A 52 22.42 -21.15 8.10
N SER A 53 21.82 -21.67 7.03
CA SER A 53 22.51 -22.59 6.11
C SER A 53 23.39 -21.84 5.12
N SER A 54 24.47 -22.48 4.66
CA SER A 54 25.40 -21.92 3.68
C SER A 54 24.80 -21.79 2.27
N LYS A 55 23.70 -22.51 1.99
CA LYS A 55 22.90 -22.42 0.77
C LYS A 55 21.42 -22.36 1.15
N VAL A 56 20.71 -21.37 0.60
CA VAL A 56 19.29 -21.15 0.89
C VAL A 56 18.47 -22.43 0.77
N ASN A 57 17.84 -22.84 1.88
CA ASN A 57 16.97 -24.00 1.90
C ASN A 57 15.52 -23.59 1.58
N GLN A 58 15.15 -23.65 0.30
CA GLN A 58 13.83 -23.23 -0.17
C GLN A 58 12.66 -23.97 0.52
N SER A 59 12.85 -25.23 0.94
CA SER A 59 11.79 -25.97 1.65
C SER A 59 11.61 -25.45 3.07
N LYS A 60 12.71 -25.11 3.77
CA LYS A 60 12.65 -24.48 5.09
C LYS A 60 12.01 -23.09 5.01
N VAL A 61 12.36 -22.29 4.01
CA VAL A 61 11.77 -20.97 3.76
C VAL A 61 10.25 -21.09 3.52
N ALA A 62 9.80 -22.05 2.71
CA ALA A 62 8.38 -22.30 2.48
C ALA A 62 7.63 -22.65 3.79
N ILE A 63 8.22 -23.49 4.65
CA ILE A 63 7.64 -23.84 5.97
C ILE A 63 7.52 -22.62 6.87
N LEU A 64 8.58 -21.79 6.95
CA LEU A 64 8.62 -20.63 7.84
C LEU A 64 7.65 -19.52 7.41
N THR A 65 7.55 -19.28 6.11
CA THR A 65 6.73 -18.20 5.54
C THR A 65 5.27 -18.61 5.33
N GLY A 66 4.99 -19.91 5.25
CA GLY A 66 3.69 -20.43 4.83
C GLY A 66 3.42 -20.33 3.33
N LEU A 67 4.42 -19.90 2.53
CA LEU A 67 4.34 -19.84 1.07
C LEU A 67 4.56 -21.22 0.44
N THR A 68 4.05 -21.42 -0.77
CA THR A 68 4.35 -22.64 -1.51
C THR A 68 5.81 -22.65 -1.98
N ARG A 69 6.39 -23.85 -2.18
CA ARG A 69 7.74 -23.97 -2.76
C ARG A 69 7.86 -23.31 -4.13
N LYS A 70 6.78 -23.32 -4.92
CA LYS A 70 6.73 -22.65 -6.23
C LYS A 70 6.83 -21.13 -6.08
N GLU A 71 6.12 -20.54 -5.13
CA GLU A 71 6.20 -19.10 -4.86
C GLU A 71 7.58 -18.69 -4.35
N VAL A 72 8.15 -19.43 -3.40
CA VAL A 72 9.52 -19.16 -2.90
C VAL A 72 10.52 -19.23 -4.06
N LYS A 73 10.43 -20.24 -4.91
CA LYS A 73 11.28 -20.36 -6.10
C LYS A 73 11.10 -19.17 -7.04
N ASN A 74 9.86 -18.77 -7.33
CA ASN A 74 9.58 -17.63 -8.22
C ASN A 74 10.19 -16.32 -7.69
N VAL A 75 10.09 -16.06 -6.38
CA VAL A 75 10.71 -14.89 -5.75
C VAL A 75 12.23 -14.91 -5.92
N ILE A 76 12.87 -16.05 -5.62
CA ILE A 76 14.33 -16.21 -5.76
C ILE A 76 14.75 -16.06 -7.24
N ASP A 77 14.05 -16.72 -8.16
CA ASP A 77 14.35 -16.67 -9.59
C ASP A 77 14.19 -15.24 -10.14
N ARG A 78 13.20 -14.47 -9.67
CA ARG A 78 13.03 -13.06 -10.05
C ARG A 78 14.13 -12.17 -9.48
N ALA A 79 14.49 -12.35 -8.21
CA ALA A 79 15.58 -11.59 -7.57
C ALA A 79 16.93 -11.82 -8.26
N LEU A 80 17.19 -13.04 -8.74
CA LEU A 80 18.43 -13.38 -9.48
C LEU A 80 18.47 -12.86 -10.92
N ARG A 81 17.32 -12.45 -11.49
CA ARG A 81 17.24 -11.97 -12.88
C ARG A 81 17.42 -10.46 -13.02
N ASP A 82 17.51 -9.72 -11.91
CA ASP A 82 17.62 -8.25 -11.88
C ASP A 82 16.54 -7.56 -12.75
N GLU A 83 15.37 -8.20 -12.88
CA GLU A 83 14.25 -7.62 -13.61
C GLU A 83 13.59 -6.56 -12.70
N PRO A 84 13.61 -5.26 -13.08
CA PRO A 84 12.76 -4.29 -12.40
C PRO A 84 11.31 -4.77 -12.53
N GLY A 85 10.63 -4.87 -11.39
CA GLY A 85 9.38 -5.61 -11.17
C GLY A 85 8.49 -5.69 -12.40
N THR A 86 8.18 -6.93 -12.80
CA THR A 86 7.24 -7.23 -13.88
C THR A 86 5.99 -6.37 -13.69
N LYS A 87 5.69 -5.50 -14.67
CA LYS A 87 4.48 -4.65 -14.66
C LYS A 87 3.25 -5.57 -14.63
N ILE A 88 2.78 -5.90 -13.44
CA ILE A 88 1.46 -6.50 -13.28
C ILE A 88 0.48 -5.34 -13.49
N PHE A 89 -0.12 -5.30 -14.67
CA PHE A 89 -1.10 -4.27 -14.99
C PHE A 89 -2.30 -4.41 -14.05
N SER A 90 -2.69 -3.28 -13.43
CA SER A 90 -3.92 -3.20 -12.65
C SER A 90 -5.11 -3.70 -13.48
N ARG A 91 -6.17 -4.20 -12.84
CA ARG A 91 -7.39 -4.64 -13.56
C ARG A 91 -7.98 -3.53 -14.44
N PRO A 92 -8.11 -2.27 -13.98
CA PRO A 92 -8.46 -1.15 -14.85
C PRO A 92 -7.50 -0.95 -16.02
N SER A 93 -6.18 -1.04 -15.80
CA SER A 93 -5.18 -0.95 -16.86
C SER A 93 -5.34 -2.05 -17.91
N ARG A 94 -5.67 -3.28 -17.50
CA ARG A 94 -5.95 -4.39 -18.43
C ARG A 94 -7.22 -4.17 -19.24
N VAL A 95 -8.27 -3.64 -18.62
CA VAL A 95 -9.52 -3.28 -19.31
C VAL A 95 -9.26 -2.19 -20.36
N LEU A 96 -8.52 -1.14 -20.02
CA LEU A 96 -8.14 -0.09 -20.97
C LEU A 96 -7.23 -0.64 -22.07
N ALA A 97 -6.22 -1.45 -21.72
CA ALA A 97 -5.35 -2.09 -22.70
C ALA A 97 -6.15 -2.96 -23.67
N GLY A 98 -7.07 -3.79 -23.18
CA GLY A 98 -7.98 -4.57 -24.01
C GLY A 98 -8.84 -3.69 -24.92
N TRP A 99 -9.37 -2.59 -24.40
CA TRP A 99 -10.18 -1.65 -25.19
C TRP A 99 -9.39 -0.98 -26.33
N HIS A 100 -8.09 -0.72 -26.13
CA HIS A 100 -7.24 -0.08 -27.14
C HIS A 100 -6.51 -1.05 -28.08
N SER A 101 -6.53 -2.36 -27.81
CA SER A 101 -5.72 -3.33 -28.55
C SER A 101 -6.48 -4.55 -29.08
N ASP A 102 -7.62 -4.89 -28.51
CA ASP A 102 -8.41 -6.04 -28.94
C ASP A 102 -9.26 -5.69 -30.18
N PRO A 103 -9.12 -6.42 -31.30
CA PRO A 103 -9.94 -6.20 -32.50
C PRO A 103 -11.45 -6.26 -32.26
N LYS A 104 -11.93 -6.92 -31.18
CA LYS A 104 -13.35 -6.94 -30.79
C LYS A 104 -13.84 -5.57 -30.29
N PHE A 105 -12.94 -4.76 -29.72
CA PHE A 105 -13.26 -3.48 -29.08
C PHE A 105 -12.63 -2.28 -29.79
N VAL A 106 -11.95 -2.50 -30.92
CA VAL A 106 -11.27 -1.49 -31.71
C VAL A 106 -11.92 -1.38 -33.09
N GLY A 107 -12.21 -0.15 -33.51
CA GLY A 107 -12.78 0.17 -34.81
C GLY A 107 -11.73 0.31 -35.92
N PRO A 108 -12.16 0.68 -37.13
CA PRO A 108 -11.25 1.03 -38.22
C PRO A 108 -10.20 2.05 -37.74
N TYR A 109 -8.96 1.90 -38.19
CA TYR A 109 -7.82 2.77 -37.84
C TYR A 109 -7.27 2.66 -36.41
N GLY A 110 -7.64 1.63 -35.65
CA GLY A 110 -7.01 1.37 -34.34
C GLY A 110 -7.55 2.25 -33.21
N VAL A 111 -8.74 2.82 -33.38
CA VAL A 111 -9.41 3.66 -32.38
C VAL A 111 -10.40 2.82 -31.57
N PRO A 112 -10.42 2.91 -30.23
CA PRO A 112 -11.41 2.20 -29.41
C PRO A 112 -12.84 2.52 -29.84
N LEU A 113 -13.68 1.49 -29.91
CA LEU A 113 -15.11 1.64 -30.16
C LEU A 113 -15.79 2.34 -28.98
N GLU A 114 -16.82 3.13 -29.30
CA GLU A 114 -17.78 3.58 -28.31
C GLU A 114 -18.66 2.39 -27.91
N LEU A 115 -18.58 1.97 -26.64
CA LEU A 115 -19.24 0.77 -26.18
C LEU A 115 -20.54 1.12 -25.42
N PRO A 116 -21.69 0.50 -25.72
CA PRO A 116 -22.82 0.56 -24.81
C PRO A 116 -22.50 -0.20 -23.51
N TYR A 117 -23.23 0.08 -22.42
CA TYR A 117 -23.05 -0.67 -21.17
C TYR A 117 -23.23 -2.18 -21.39
N GLU A 118 -24.36 -2.54 -21.99
CA GLU A 118 -24.70 -3.87 -22.48
C GLU A 118 -25.11 -3.77 -23.94
N PHE A 119 -24.84 -4.82 -24.71
CA PHE A 119 -25.28 -4.88 -26.10
C PHE A 119 -26.79 -5.20 -26.16
N ALA A 120 -27.52 -4.52 -27.06
CA ALA A 120 -28.98 -4.69 -27.18
C ALA A 120 -29.42 -6.02 -27.84
N GLY A 121 -28.48 -6.76 -28.44
CA GLY A 121 -28.69 -8.08 -29.05
C GLY A 121 -28.00 -9.22 -28.28
N SER A 122 -27.97 -10.43 -28.86
CA SER A 122 -27.41 -11.62 -28.19
C SER A 122 -25.88 -11.69 -28.16
N ASP A 123 -25.19 -11.00 -29.08
CA ASP A 123 -23.73 -10.97 -29.14
C ASP A 123 -23.24 -9.68 -29.81
N GLY A 124 -22.29 -8.99 -29.18
CA GLY A 124 -21.76 -7.72 -29.67
C GLY A 124 -20.85 -7.02 -28.65
N PRO A 125 -19.99 -6.09 -29.10
CA PRO A 125 -19.07 -5.40 -28.22
C PRO A 125 -19.82 -4.50 -27.24
N SER A 126 -19.55 -4.69 -25.96
CA SER A 126 -20.13 -3.90 -24.86
C SER A 126 -19.12 -3.75 -23.74
N PHE A 127 -19.35 -2.78 -22.86
CA PHE A 127 -18.48 -2.56 -21.71
C PHE A 127 -18.49 -3.75 -20.74
N THR A 128 -19.65 -4.39 -20.51
CA THR A 128 -19.74 -5.59 -19.66
C THR A 128 -18.91 -6.75 -20.19
N GLU A 129 -18.92 -6.97 -21.51
CA GLU A 129 -18.11 -8.00 -22.15
C GLU A 129 -16.60 -7.68 -22.04
N LEU A 130 -16.20 -6.43 -22.31
CA LEU A 130 -14.81 -6.00 -22.15
C LEU A 130 -14.29 -6.25 -20.72
N VAL A 131 -15.09 -5.90 -19.71
CA VAL A 131 -14.74 -6.13 -18.30
C VAL A 131 -14.63 -7.63 -18.00
N ARG A 132 -15.57 -8.45 -18.49
CA ARG A 132 -15.53 -9.91 -18.28
C ARG A 132 -14.26 -10.52 -18.90
N THR A 133 -13.88 -10.09 -20.10
CA THR A 133 -12.69 -10.58 -20.80
C THR A 133 -11.39 -10.19 -20.08
N TYR A 134 -11.27 -8.94 -19.62
CA TYR A 134 -9.98 -8.38 -19.18
C TYR A 134 -9.83 -8.20 -17.66
N SER A 135 -10.92 -8.28 -16.89
CA SER A 135 -10.89 -8.09 -15.43
C SER A 135 -11.41 -9.28 -14.61
N GLY A 136 -11.92 -10.34 -15.27
CA GLY A 136 -12.37 -11.58 -14.61
C GLY A 136 -13.67 -11.40 -13.82
N ASP A 137 -13.59 -11.60 -12.50
CA ASP A 137 -14.72 -11.62 -11.56
C ASP A 137 -15.24 -10.25 -11.10
N MET A 138 -14.66 -9.15 -11.61
CA MET A 138 -15.10 -7.81 -11.21
C MET A 138 -16.42 -7.44 -11.89
N ALA A 139 -17.36 -6.90 -11.10
CA ALA A 139 -18.60 -6.39 -11.65
C ALA A 139 -18.34 -5.20 -12.60
N PRO A 140 -18.96 -5.17 -13.80
CA PRO A 140 -18.77 -4.07 -14.76
C PRO A 140 -19.15 -2.70 -14.21
N ARG A 141 -20.21 -2.59 -13.41
CA ARG A 141 -20.67 -1.28 -12.95
C ARG A 141 -19.68 -0.55 -12.03
N PRO A 142 -19.10 -1.19 -11.00
CA PRO A 142 -18.00 -0.61 -10.24
C PRO A 142 -16.78 -0.23 -11.09
N MET A 143 -16.38 -1.10 -12.02
CA MET A 143 -15.25 -0.82 -12.93
C MET A 143 -15.50 0.45 -13.77
N LEU A 144 -16.69 0.58 -14.34
CA LEU A 144 -17.07 1.74 -15.13
C LEU A 144 -17.02 3.03 -14.30
N LYS A 145 -17.60 3.01 -13.10
CA LYS A 145 -17.57 4.16 -12.19
C LYS A 145 -16.15 4.59 -11.88
N GLU A 146 -15.26 3.63 -11.65
CA GLU A 146 -13.86 3.92 -11.35
C GLU A 146 -13.12 4.52 -12.55
N LEU A 147 -13.31 3.98 -13.76
CA LEU A 147 -12.71 4.50 -14.99
C LEU A 147 -13.21 5.92 -15.33
N ILE A 148 -14.49 6.23 -15.02
CA ILE A 148 -15.02 7.59 -15.14
C ILE A 148 -14.44 8.52 -14.08
N ARG A 149 -14.34 8.06 -12.82
CA ARG A 149 -13.79 8.84 -11.70
C ARG A 149 -12.38 9.33 -11.98
N VAL A 150 -11.54 8.48 -12.58
CA VAL A 150 -10.15 8.83 -12.95
C VAL A 150 -10.03 9.53 -14.31
N GLY A 151 -11.15 9.79 -14.99
CA GLY A 151 -11.18 10.44 -16.30
C GLY A 151 -10.56 9.63 -17.44
N ALA A 152 -10.46 8.30 -17.29
CA ALA A 152 -10.00 7.41 -18.34
C ALA A 152 -11.12 7.06 -19.34
N VAL A 153 -12.38 7.12 -18.87
CA VAL A 153 -13.59 6.88 -19.66
C VAL A 153 -14.56 8.04 -19.47
N VAL A 154 -15.29 8.41 -20.53
CA VAL A 154 -16.39 9.36 -20.47
C VAL A 154 -17.69 8.71 -20.92
N GLU A 155 -18.80 9.11 -20.32
CA GLU A 155 -20.15 8.78 -20.79
C GLU A 155 -20.59 9.81 -21.84
N LEU A 156 -21.11 9.32 -22.97
CA LEU A 156 -21.61 10.11 -24.08
C LEU A 156 -23.14 10.25 -24.01
N GLU A 157 -23.70 11.20 -24.76
CA GLU A 157 -25.14 11.54 -24.73
C GLU A 157 -26.06 10.35 -25.07
N ASN A 158 -25.58 9.41 -25.89
CA ASN A 158 -26.28 8.20 -26.31
C ASN A 158 -26.14 7.02 -25.31
N LYS A 159 -25.65 7.26 -24.09
CA LYS A 159 -25.37 6.24 -23.06
C LYS A 159 -24.35 5.18 -23.49
N THR A 160 -23.48 5.53 -24.44
CA THR A 160 -22.26 4.76 -24.71
C THR A 160 -21.08 5.38 -23.98
N TYR A 161 -20.01 4.61 -23.86
CA TYR A 161 -18.81 4.99 -23.15
C TYR A 161 -17.63 5.00 -24.10
N LYS A 162 -16.75 5.97 -23.91
CA LYS A 162 -15.55 6.14 -24.73
C LYS A 162 -14.31 6.17 -23.85
N ALA A 163 -13.34 5.33 -24.17
CA ALA A 163 -12.00 5.41 -23.60
C ALA A 163 -11.29 6.66 -24.16
N VAL A 164 -10.95 7.59 -23.27
CA VAL A 164 -10.26 8.84 -23.62
C VAL A 164 -8.78 8.83 -23.24
N ARG A 165 -8.38 7.90 -22.36
CA ARG A 165 -6.99 7.63 -22.02
C ARG A 165 -6.63 6.19 -22.37
N ARG A 166 -5.36 5.98 -22.77
CA ARG A 166 -4.79 4.65 -23.04
C ARG A 166 -4.36 3.95 -21.76
N ASP A 167 -3.89 4.73 -20.80
CA ASP A 167 -3.39 4.24 -19.54
C ASP A 167 -4.27 4.68 -18.38
N PHE A 168 -4.35 3.81 -17.38
CA PHE A 168 -4.86 4.19 -16.07
C PHE A 168 -3.75 4.95 -15.35
N GLU A 169 -3.86 6.27 -15.30
CA GLU A 169 -2.98 7.13 -14.53
C GLU A 169 -3.68 7.53 -13.23
N PRO A 170 -3.27 6.96 -12.09
CA PRO A 170 -3.67 7.48 -10.80
C PRO A 170 -3.08 8.89 -10.56
N GLU A 171 -3.60 9.63 -9.57
CA GLU A 171 -3.01 10.94 -9.20
C GLU A 171 -1.51 10.78 -8.96
N ALA A 172 -0.69 11.50 -9.72
CA ALA A 172 0.75 11.31 -9.70
C ALA A 172 1.33 11.66 -8.33
N LEU A 173 1.71 10.63 -7.55
CA LEU A 173 2.63 10.81 -6.44
C LEU A 173 4.04 10.95 -7.01
N SER A 174 4.78 11.98 -6.60
CA SER A 174 6.18 12.12 -7.01
C SER A 174 7.00 10.92 -6.51
N PRO A 175 7.87 10.31 -7.34
CA PRO A 175 8.73 9.19 -6.93
C PRO A 175 9.50 9.45 -5.62
N GLU A 176 9.93 10.69 -5.41
CA GLU A 176 10.65 11.14 -4.22
C GLU A 176 9.80 11.05 -2.95
N LEU A 177 8.50 11.35 -3.04
CA LEU A 177 7.56 11.20 -1.92
C LEU A 177 7.26 9.73 -1.62
N VAL A 178 7.22 8.87 -2.65
CA VAL A 178 7.06 7.41 -2.48
C VAL A 178 8.29 6.83 -1.79
N GLU A 179 9.49 7.19 -2.25
CA GLU A 179 10.74 6.76 -1.63
C GLU A 179 10.83 7.24 -0.18
N ARG A 180 10.48 8.51 0.07
CA ARG A 180 10.43 9.08 1.42
C ARG A 180 9.44 8.33 2.31
N LEU A 181 8.25 8.01 1.83
CA LEU A 181 7.27 7.22 2.58
C LEU A 181 7.85 5.85 2.95
N GLY A 182 8.49 5.17 2.00
CA GLY A 182 9.16 3.89 2.22
C GLY A 182 10.24 3.98 3.30
N LYS A 183 11.12 4.98 3.22
CA LYS A 183 12.17 5.22 4.23
C LYS A 183 11.59 5.55 5.60
N MET A 184 10.62 6.46 5.68
CA MET A 184 10.00 6.83 6.96
C MET A 184 9.29 5.65 7.62
N GLY A 185 8.54 4.87 6.85
CA GLY A 185 7.93 3.63 7.34
C GLY A 185 8.99 2.64 7.83
N HIS A 186 10.04 2.42 7.05
CA HIS A 186 11.15 1.55 7.43
C HIS A 186 11.79 1.98 8.76
N TYR A 187 12.18 3.25 8.90
CA TYR A 187 12.80 3.77 10.12
C TYR A 187 11.89 3.64 11.34
N PHE A 188 10.59 3.94 11.18
CA PHE A 188 9.63 3.81 12.27
C PHE A 188 9.46 2.36 12.71
N PHE A 189 9.26 1.43 11.75
CA PHE A 189 9.05 0.02 12.07
C PHE A 189 10.31 -0.65 12.61
N SER A 190 11.48 -0.39 12.02
CA SER A 190 12.74 -1.00 12.48
C SER A 190 13.11 -0.54 13.88
N THR A 191 12.94 0.76 14.17
CA THR A 191 13.17 1.34 15.51
C THR A 191 12.22 0.76 16.54
N THR A 192 10.91 0.71 16.22
CA THR A 192 9.90 0.18 17.14
C THR A 192 10.13 -1.32 17.40
N ALA A 193 10.44 -2.10 16.35
CA ALA A 193 10.75 -3.53 16.49
C ALA A 193 11.98 -3.76 17.37
N ALA A 194 13.10 -3.06 17.10
CA ALA A 194 14.30 -3.14 17.92
C ALA A 194 14.03 -2.79 19.40
N ASN A 195 13.19 -1.77 19.63
CA ASN A 195 12.80 -1.35 20.98
C ASN A 195 11.88 -2.35 21.70
N ILE A 196 11.06 -3.10 20.98
CA ILE A 196 10.22 -4.18 21.53
C ILE A 196 11.07 -5.41 21.84
N GLU A 197 12.05 -5.73 20.99
CA GLU A 197 12.91 -6.90 21.11
C GLU A 197 14.08 -6.72 22.10
N LYS A 198 14.31 -5.50 22.61
CA LYS A 198 15.41 -5.21 23.53
C LYS A 198 15.33 -6.07 24.79
N LYS A 199 16.48 -6.61 25.19
CA LYS A 199 16.60 -7.47 26.37
C LYS A 199 16.92 -6.70 27.65
N GLU A 200 17.47 -5.49 27.51
CA GLU A 200 17.91 -4.65 28.62
C GLU A 200 17.08 -3.37 28.69
N GLN A 201 16.74 -2.97 29.92
CA GLN A 201 15.98 -1.74 30.14
C GLN A 201 16.88 -0.53 29.87
N GLY A 202 16.50 0.30 28.90
CA GLY A 202 17.22 1.53 28.53
C GLY A 202 18.15 1.41 27.31
N SER A 203 18.37 0.22 26.77
CA SER A 203 19.24 0.00 25.58
C SER A 203 18.56 0.19 24.23
N GLY A 204 17.33 0.72 24.22
CA GLY A 204 16.57 0.98 23.01
C GLY A 204 16.87 2.37 22.42
N ASN A 205 16.63 2.51 21.12
CA ASN A 205 16.64 3.79 20.42
C ASN A 205 15.59 4.75 21.02
N PHE A 206 15.81 6.04 20.83
CA PHE A 206 14.87 7.06 21.30
C PHE A 206 13.51 6.91 20.61
N ASP A 207 12.46 6.66 21.40
CA ASP A 207 11.08 6.53 20.96
C ASP A 207 10.16 7.12 22.03
N ARG A 208 9.56 8.27 21.72
CA ARG A 208 8.68 9.02 22.62
C ARG A 208 7.52 9.62 21.83
N ARG A 209 6.33 9.54 22.43
CA ARG A 209 5.11 10.13 21.91
C ARG A 209 4.53 11.10 22.93
N VAL A 210 4.05 12.24 22.44
CA VAL A 210 3.21 13.19 23.19
C VAL A 210 1.83 13.19 22.53
N PHE A 211 0.78 13.22 23.34
CA PHE A 211 -0.61 13.20 22.89
C PHE A 211 -1.49 13.98 23.86
N THR A 212 -2.66 14.40 23.37
CA THR A 212 -3.69 15.07 24.16
C THR A 212 -4.60 14.03 24.80
N GLU A 213 -5.06 14.26 26.03
CA GLU A 213 -6.05 13.39 26.68
C GLU A 213 -7.46 13.58 26.06
N ASP A 214 -7.91 14.83 25.94
CA ASP A 214 -9.28 15.16 25.47
C ASP A 214 -9.34 15.75 24.04
N GLY A 215 -8.20 15.87 23.37
CA GLY A 215 -8.09 16.52 22.06
C GLY A 215 -7.92 18.04 22.11
N LEU A 216 -7.93 18.68 20.93
CA LEU A 216 -7.84 20.13 20.77
C LEU A 216 -8.99 20.66 19.91
N SER A 217 -9.41 21.90 20.17
CA SER A 217 -10.28 22.64 19.25
C SER A 217 -9.58 22.90 17.91
N ARG A 218 -10.36 23.22 16.87
CA ARG A 218 -9.82 23.55 15.53
C ARG A 218 -8.88 24.75 15.58
N GLU A 219 -9.16 25.72 16.44
CA GLU A 219 -8.36 26.92 16.65
C GLU A 219 -7.04 26.59 17.34
N SER A 220 -7.09 25.78 18.41
CA SER A 220 -5.88 25.32 19.12
C SER A 220 -5.02 24.42 18.24
N LEU A 221 -5.63 23.57 17.39
CA LEU A 221 -4.90 22.75 16.43
C LEU A 221 -4.14 23.62 15.41
N LYS A 222 -4.74 24.70 14.89
CA LYS A 222 -4.04 25.66 14.02
C LYS A 222 -2.90 26.38 14.74
N ALA A 223 -3.12 26.77 16.00
CA ALA A 223 -2.07 27.38 16.82
C ALA A 223 -0.91 26.41 17.09
N PHE A 224 -1.23 25.15 17.40
CA PHE A 224 -0.24 24.09 17.60
C PHE A 224 0.53 23.77 16.31
N ASP A 225 -0.12 23.71 15.15
CA ASP A 225 0.55 23.51 13.86
C ASP A 225 1.60 24.60 13.59
N LYS A 226 1.27 25.87 13.85
CA LYS A 226 2.23 26.97 13.75
C LYS A 226 3.40 26.81 14.73
N TYR A 227 3.09 26.46 15.97
CA TYR A 227 4.09 26.26 17.03
C TYR A 227 5.06 25.12 16.71
N ILE A 228 4.55 23.94 16.34
CA ILE A 228 5.37 22.75 16.10
C ILE A 228 6.21 22.88 14.85
N LYS A 229 5.72 23.55 13.79
CA LYS A 229 6.52 23.85 12.59
C LYS A 229 7.72 24.72 12.93
N GLN A 230 7.52 25.79 13.72
CA GLN A 230 8.62 26.69 14.11
C GLN A 230 9.62 26.00 15.05
N ARG A 231 9.14 25.38 16.12
CA ARG A 231 10.02 24.76 17.13
C ARG A 231 10.68 23.48 16.62
N GLY A 232 9.95 22.68 15.84
CA GLY A 232 10.48 21.47 15.22
C GLY A 232 11.57 21.78 14.20
N GLN A 233 11.39 22.80 13.36
CA GLN A 233 12.43 23.23 12.41
C GLN A 233 13.71 23.65 13.13
N ALA A 234 13.61 24.52 14.14
CA ALA A 234 14.77 24.96 14.91
C ALA A 234 15.50 23.79 15.58
N PHE A 235 14.76 22.81 16.12
CA PHE A 235 15.36 21.62 16.72
C PHE A 235 16.04 20.71 15.68
N LEU A 236 15.44 20.51 14.51
CA LEU A 236 16.08 19.73 13.44
C LEU A 236 17.36 20.40 12.94
N GLU A 237 17.39 21.74 12.86
CA GLU A 237 18.61 22.50 12.53
C GLU A 237 19.71 22.35 13.60
N GLU A 238 19.34 22.33 14.89
CA GLU A 238 20.30 22.06 15.98
C GLU A 238 20.92 20.65 15.87
N ILE A 239 20.10 19.64 15.56
CA ILE A 239 20.56 18.25 15.38
C ILE A 239 21.40 18.10 14.11
N ASP A 240 21.02 18.74 13.01
CA ASP A 240 21.79 18.73 11.75
C ASP A 240 23.20 19.34 11.96
N ASN A 241 23.29 20.49 12.61
CA ASN A 241 24.57 21.11 12.97
C ASN A 241 25.42 20.19 13.85
N TRP A 242 24.80 19.45 14.78
CA TRP A 242 25.50 18.47 15.60
C TRP A 242 26.02 17.30 14.76
N PHE A 243 25.21 16.74 13.84
CA PHE A 243 25.65 15.68 12.92
C PHE A 243 26.84 16.12 12.08
N VAL A 244 26.78 17.30 11.46
CA VAL A 244 27.90 17.84 10.65
C VAL A 244 29.19 17.95 11.48
N ALA A 245 29.09 18.37 12.74
CA ALA A 245 30.24 18.45 13.64
C ALA A 245 30.83 17.07 13.97
N MET A 246 29.97 16.07 14.25
CA MET A 246 30.39 14.70 14.57
C MET A 246 30.95 13.97 13.35
N GLU A 247 30.30 14.05 12.19
CA GLU A 247 30.81 13.45 10.94
C GLU A 247 32.21 13.96 10.59
N LYS A 248 32.49 15.24 10.88
CA LYS A 248 33.82 15.82 10.71
C LYS A 248 34.83 15.26 11.72
N ALA A 249 34.43 15.08 12.98
CA ALA A 249 35.27 14.50 14.03
C ALA A 249 35.58 13.02 13.73
N ASP A 250 34.61 12.29 13.17
CA ASP A 250 34.71 10.85 12.88
C ASP A 250 35.30 10.54 11.50
N LYS A 251 35.95 11.52 10.85
CA LYS A 251 36.73 11.33 9.61
C LYS A 251 37.94 10.44 9.86
N GLY A 252 37.73 9.13 9.86
CA GLY A 252 38.75 8.11 10.06
C GLY A 252 38.31 6.96 10.97
N SER A 253 37.12 7.04 11.58
CA SER A 253 36.59 5.91 12.34
C SER A 253 36.40 4.69 11.44
N SER A 254 36.82 3.52 11.94
CA SER A 254 36.63 2.23 11.28
C SER A 254 35.19 1.74 11.36
N GLU A 255 34.40 2.28 12.29
CA GLU A 255 33.01 1.91 12.51
C GLU A 255 32.13 3.16 12.41
N LYS A 256 31.12 3.10 11.54
CA LYS A 256 30.18 4.18 11.27
C LYS A 256 28.76 3.61 11.26
N PHE A 257 27.82 4.40 11.76
CA PHE A 257 26.43 4.03 11.82
C PHE A 257 25.58 5.12 11.18
N ASP A 258 24.68 4.73 10.29
CA ASP A 258 23.68 5.65 9.76
C ASP A 258 22.58 5.82 10.81
N THR A 259 22.32 7.06 11.21
CA THR A 259 21.29 7.41 12.19
C THR A 259 20.67 8.76 11.87
N GLY A 260 19.47 9.03 12.40
CA GLY A 260 18.75 10.27 12.15
C GLY A 260 17.51 10.41 13.02
N LEU A 261 16.91 11.58 13.01
CA LEU A 261 15.66 11.89 13.72
C LEU A 261 14.57 12.31 12.72
N CYS A 262 13.40 11.69 12.82
CA CYS A 262 12.21 12.09 12.08
C CYS A 262 11.15 12.62 13.06
N MET A 263 10.59 13.80 12.77
CA MET A 263 9.47 14.37 13.53
C MET A 263 8.21 14.39 12.67
N ILE A 264 7.10 13.91 13.23
CA ILE A 264 5.82 13.83 12.53
C ILE A 264 4.73 14.44 13.41
N HIS A 265 4.08 15.49 12.90
CA HIS A 265 2.79 15.94 13.43
C HIS A 265 1.70 15.11 12.75
N TYR A 266 1.00 14.26 13.51
CA TYR A 266 -0.11 13.46 13.02
C TYR A 266 -1.43 14.04 13.53
N ILE A 267 -2.45 13.95 12.70
CA ILE A 267 -3.84 14.27 13.04
C ILE A 267 -4.60 12.96 12.91
N VAL A 268 -5.32 12.59 13.97
CA VAL A 268 -6.16 11.39 13.95
C VAL A 268 -7.43 11.71 13.20
N ASP A 269 -7.75 10.89 12.20
CA ASP A 269 -9.05 10.85 11.56
C ASP A 269 -9.85 9.70 12.19
N PRO A 270 -10.91 9.98 12.98
CA PRO A 270 -11.72 8.93 13.60
C PRO A 270 -12.33 7.96 12.59
N GLU A 271 -12.64 8.40 11.37
CA GLU A 271 -13.16 7.52 10.31
C GLU A 271 -12.12 6.49 9.86
N GLU A 272 -10.83 6.83 9.88
CA GLU A 272 -9.75 5.89 9.56
C GLU A 272 -9.49 4.89 10.69
N GLU A 273 -9.74 5.26 11.94
CA GLU A 273 -9.56 4.36 13.09
C GLU A 273 -10.71 3.37 13.25
N MET A 274 -11.92 3.74 12.81
CA MET A 274 -13.11 2.90 12.85
C MET A 274 -12.87 1.51 12.26
N ASP A 275 -13.31 0.47 12.96
CA ASP A 275 -13.09 -0.89 12.46
C ASP A 275 -14.02 -1.23 11.28
N LEU A 276 -13.70 -2.30 10.56
CA LEU A 276 -14.50 -2.70 9.39
C LEU A 276 -15.95 -3.03 9.76
N ARG A 277 -16.19 -3.62 10.94
CA ARG A 277 -17.53 -3.97 11.37
C ARG A 277 -18.35 -2.71 11.59
N ASP A 278 -17.81 -1.74 12.32
CA ASP A 278 -18.47 -0.47 12.61
C ASP A 278 -18.79 0.29 11.32
N LEU A 279 -17.84 0.33 10.38
CA LEU A 279 -18.06 0.90 9.05
C LEU A 279 -19.19 0.20 8.29
N LEU A 280 -19.24 -1.14 8.33
CA LEU A 280 -20.28 -1.91 7.63
C LEU A 280 -21.66 -1.65 8.26
N VAL A 281 -21.75 -1.58 9.58
CA VAL A 281 -22.97 -1.24 10.31
C VAL A 281 -23.45 0.17 9.97
N GLU A 282 -22.55 1.16 9.97
CA GLU A 282 -22.87 2.53 9.55
C GLU A 282 -23.38 2.57 8.10
N ARG A 283 -22.85 1.71 7.23
CA ARG A 283 -23.27 1.56 5.83
C ARG A 283 -24.53 0.68 5.66
N GLY A 284 -25.21 0.33 6.75
CA GLY A 284 -26.50 -0.38 6.74
C GLY A 284 -26.40 -1.90 6.54
N LEU A 285 -25.23 -2.50 6.74
CA LEU A 285 -25.05 -3.94 6.73
C LEU A 285 -25.12 -4.49 8.15
N GLU A 286 -26.26 -5.08 8.51
CA GLU A 286 -26.44 -5.75 9.81
C GLU A 286 -25.75 -7.12 9.82
N SER A 287 -25.10 -7.48 10.94
CA SER A 287 -24.57 -8.83 11.13
C SER A 287 -25.71 -9.82 11.30
N SER A 288 -25.90 -10.73 10.34
CA SER A 288 -26.80 -11.87 10.47
C SER A 288 -26.22 -12.90 11.45
N SER A 289 -26.31 -12.63 12.75
CA SER A 289 -26.01 -13.62 13.79
C SER A 289 -26.76 -13.32 15.08
N SER A 290 -28.06 -13.60 15.09
CA SER A 290 -28.81 -14.10 16.25
C SER A 290 -30.14 -14.72 15.78
N ASN A 291 -30.10 -15.91 15.19
CA ASN A 291 -31.26 -16.80 15.13
C ASN A 291 -30.75 -18.24 15.10
N GLY A 292 -30.55 -18.78 16.30
CA GLY A 292 -30.03 -20.13 16.48
C GLY A 292 -29.90 -20.52 17.94
N ASP A 293 -30.94 -20.23 18.74
CA ASP A 293 -31.20 -20.95 19.99
C ASP A 293 -32.71 -21.23 20.06
N LYS A 294 -33.07 -22.46 19.69
CA LYS A 294 -34.22 -23.20 20.19
C LYS A 294 -33.86 -24.67 20.25
#